data_AF-W1XTI0-F1
#
_entry.id   AF-W1XTI0-F1
#
_cell.length_a   1.000
_cell.length_b   1.000
_cell.length_c   1.000
_cell.angle_alpha   90.00
_cell.angle_beta   90.00
_cell.angle_gamma   90.00
#
_symmetry.space_group_name_H-M   'P 1'
#
loop_
_entity.id
_entity.type
_entity.pdbx_description
1 polymer ?
#
loop_
_entity_poly.entity_id
_entity_poly.type
_entity_poly.pdbx_seq_one_letter_code
_entity_poly.pdbx_strand_id
1 'polypeptide(L)' 'DIIEVLIKSAKQKNKCVIVVTHSKELANKADVVLELSNKNLVEVTKNYK' A
#
# COMPACT_ATOMS: atom_id res chain seq x y z
N ASP A 1 -8.00 -11.55 -8.63
CA ASP A 1 -7.35 -10.22 -8.60
C ASP A 1 -5.96 -10.37 -7.97
N ILE A 2 -4.90 -9.88 -8.63
CA ILE A 2 -3.51 -10.06 -8.16
C ILE A 2 -3.29 -9.39 -6.80
N ILE A 3 -4.06 -8.34 -6.53
CA ILE A 3 -4.04 -7.56 -5.28
C ILE A 3 -4.36 -8.45 -4.09
N GLU A 4 -5.43 -9.25 -4.18
CA GLU A 4 -5.79 -10.18 -3.11
C GLU A 4 -4.72 -11.23 -2.87
N VAL A 5 -4.08 -11.74 -3.93
CA VAL A 5 -3.01 -12.74 -3.81
C VAL A 5 -1.81 -12.14 -3.06
N LEU A 6 -1.42 -10.91 -3.41
CA LEU A 6 -0.32 -10.20 -2.76
C LEU A 6 -0.62 -9.90 -1.29
N ILE A 7 -1.82 -9.37 -0.98
CA ILE A 7 -2.24 -9.05 0.39
C ILE A 7 -2.39 -10.32 1.23
N LYS A 8 -3.06 -11.37 0.72
CA LYS A 8 -3.22 -12.65 1.43
C LYS A 8 -1.86 -13.30 1.66
N SER A 9 -0.98 -13.33 0.67
CA SER A 9 0.37 -13.90 0.83
C SER A 9 1.21 -13.10 1.83
N ALA A 10 1.10 -11.78 1.89
CA ALA A 10 1.81 -10.95 2.87
C ALA A 10 1.37 -11.30 4.30
N LYS A 11 0.06 -11.28 4.55
CA LYS A 11 -0.53 -11.51 5.87
C LYS A 11 -0.35 -12.96 6.35
N GLN A 12 -0.59 -13.94 5.46
CA GLN A 12 -0.51 -15.36 5.83
C GLN A 12 0.93 -15.87 6.00
N LYS A 13 1.89 -15.34 5.23
CA LYS A 13 3.29 -15.79 5.29
C LYS A 13 4.16 -14.91 6.18
N ASN A 14 3.56 -13.96 6.90
CA ASN A 14 4.25 -12.98 7.73
C ASN A 14 5.40 -12.27 6.98
N LYS A 15 5.14 -11.89 5.72
CA LYS A 15 6.11 -11.22 4.86
C LYS A 15 5.71 -9.78 4.61
N CYS A 16 6.70 -8.90 4.57
CA CYS A 16 6.52 -7.53 4.10
C CYS A 16 6.41 -7.52 2.57
N VAL A 17 5.41 -6.82 2.04
CA VAL A 17 5.20 -6.65 0.60
C VAL A 17 5.12 -5.15 0.30
N ILE A 18 5.97 -4.68 -0.61
CA ILE A 18 6.00 -3.29 -1.06
C ILE A 18 5.45 -3.25 -2.48
N VAL A 19 4.49 -2.36 -2.73
CA VAL A 19 3.86 -2.19 -4.04
C VAL A 19 3.98 -0.73 -4.46
N VAL A 20 4.54 -0.48 -5.64
CA VAL A 20 4.54 0.84 -6.28
C VAL A 20 3.43 0.85 -7.33
N THR A 21 2.52 1.81 -7.22
CA THR A 21 1.37 1.90 -8.13
C THR A 21 0.91 3.34 -8.28
N HIS A 22 0.35 3.66 -9.45
CA HIS A 22 -0.39 4.90 -9.68
C HIS A 22 -1.89 4.77 -9.31
N SER A 23 -2.38 3.55 -9.05
CA SER A 23 -3.78 3.31 -8.68
C SER A 23 -4.02 3.65 -7.21
N LYS A 24 -4.81 4.69 -6.97
CA LYS A 24 -5.28 5.05 -5.63
C LYS A 24 -6.12 3.96 -4.98
N GLU A 25 -6.91 3.21 -5.77
CA GLU A 25 -7.74 2.12 -5.26
C GLU A 25 -6.88 1.01 -4.63
N LEU A 26 -5.78 0.64 -5.28
CA LEU A 26 -4.85 -0.36 -4.77
C LEU A 26 -4.07 0.17 -3.56
N ALA A 27 -3.53 1.39 -3.66
CA ALA A 27 -2.82 2.02 -2.54
C ALA A 27 -3.71 2.07 -1.28
N ASN A 28 -4.99 2.41 -1.44
CA ASN A 28 -5.95 2.48 -0.34
C ASN A 28 -6.25 1.14 0.35
N LYS A 29 -5.86 -0.01 -0.23
CA LYS A 29 -5.99 -1.33 0.41
C LYS A 29 -4.76 -1.71 1.26
N ALA A 30 -3.67 -0.97 1.16
CA ALA A 30 -2.45 -1.21 1.94
C ALA A 30 -2.60 -0.70 3.39
N ASP A 31 -1.85 -1.34 4.29
CA ASP A 31 -1.80 -0.98 5.72
C ASP A 31 -1.13 0.40 5.92
N VAL A 32 -0.09 0.71 5.11
CA VAL A 32 0.58 2.02 5.07
C VAL A 32 0.66 2.49 3.62
N VAL A 33 0.42 3.80 3.39
CA VAL A 33 0.53 4.44 2.08
C VAL A 33 1.53 5.58 2.16
N LEU A 34 2.54 5.53 1.29
CA LEU A 34 3.54 6.58 1.12
C LEU A 34 3.42 7.16 -0.29
N GLU A 35 3.42 8.48 -0.41
CA GLU A 35 3.52 9.17 -1.69
C GLU A 35 4.93 9.73 -1.89
N LEU A 36 5.44 9.65 -3.12
CA LEU A 36 6.70 10.28 -3.48
C LEU A 36 6.42 11.75 -3.86
N SER A 37 6.87 12.69 -3.04
CA SER A 37 6.73 14.13 -3.25
C SER A 37 8.06 14.83 -3.04
N ASN A 38 8.50 15.62 -4.03
CA ASN A 38 9.79 16.30 -4.01
C ASN A 38 10.97 15.36 -3.67
N LYS A 39 10.97 14.15 -4.24
CA LYS A 39 11.96 13.08 -3.98
C LYS A 39 11.98 12.53 -2.54
N ASN A 40 11.00 12.89 -1.71
CA ASN A 40 10.82 12.36 -0.37
C ASN A 40 9.60 11.46 -0.31
N LEU A 41 9.64 10.45 0.57
CA LEU A 41 8.45 9.65 0.90
C LEU A 41 7.69 10.37 2.00
N VAL A 42 6.43 10.68 1.74
CA VAL A 42 5.52 11.34 2.67
C VAL A 42 4.40 10.36 2.99
N GLU A 43 4.21 10.06 4.26
CA GLU A 43 3.09 9.23 4.69
C GLU A 43 1.78 10.00 4.53
N VAL A 44 0.81 9.36 3.87
CA VAL A 44 -0.51 9.93 3.67
C VAL A 44 -1.42 9.33 4.73
N THR A 45 -1.72 10.09 5.78
CA THR A 45 -2.69 9.66 6.79
C THR A 45 -4.06 9.55 6.13
N LYS A 46 -4.64 8.34 6.08
CA LYS A 46 -6.04 8.18 5.72
C LYS A 46 -6.88 8.84 6.82
N ASN A 47 -7.38 10.04 6.56
CA ASN A 47 -8.43 10.64 7.39
C ASN A 47 -9.69 9.79 7.21
N TYR A 48 -9.84 8.72 7.99
CA TYR A 48 -11.13 8.06 8.18
C TYR A 48 -12.02 9.06 8.92
N LYS A 49 -12.92 9.72 8.18
CA LYS A 49 -14.17 10.23 8.76
C LYS A 49 -15.15 9.07 8.89
#